data_AF-A0A0W0ZDC7-F1
#
_entry.id   AF-A0A0W0ZDC7-F1
#
_cell.length_a   1.000
_cell.length_b   1.000
_cell.length_c   1.000
_cell.angle_alpha   90.00
_cell.angle_beta   90.00
_cell.angle_gamma   90.00
#
_symmetry.space_group_name_H-M   'P 1'
#
loop_
_entity.id
_entity.type
_entity.pdbx_description
1 polymer ?
#
loop_
_entity_poly.entity_id
_entity_poly.type
_entity_poly.pdbx_seq_one_letter_code
_entity_poly.pdbx_strand_id
1 'polypeptide(L)'
;MLKKFFIFSIMVLASMLSACGPIYNTEYNFVPPKSDVAKMCTAQCIQGRNDCEQSCRVDNDHCRMRAQQNALFEYKQYKEERRRMGLPIDKSVTDFDRSSSCNHSCRCESTYRACYSACGGEVIEHKVCVAFCDKRQ
;
A
#
# COMPACT_ATOMS: atom_id res chain seq x y z
N MET A 1 -29.05 -19.35 -33.37
CA MET A 1 -29.09 -18.23 -32.39
C MET A 1 -27.88 -18.25 -31.45
N LEU A 2 -27.55 -19.40 -30.83
CA LEU A 2 -26.42 -19.54 -29.89
C LEU A 2 -25.02 -19.21 -30.48
N LYS A 3 -24.77 -19.59 -31.74
CA LYS A 3 -23.49 -19.33 -32.44
C LYS A 3 -23.23 -17.83 -32.68
N LYS A 4 -24.28 -17.03 -32.89
CA LYS A 4 -24.17 -15.57 -33.06
C LYS A 4 -23.88 -14.86 -31.74
N PHE A 5 -24.46 -15.35 -30.63
CA PHE A 5 -24.14 -14.87 -29.28
C PHE A 5 -22.69 -15.17 -28.87
N PHE A 6 -22.18 -16.34 -29.22
CA PHE A 6 -20.79 -16.71 -28.94
C PHE A 6 -19.78 -15.83 -29.70
N ILE A 7 -20.05 -15.54 -30.97
CA ILE A 7 -19.20 -14.66 -31.78
C ILE A 7 -19.24 -13.21 -31.25
N PHE A 8 -20.41 -12.72 -30.84
CA PHE A 8 -20.54 -11.38 -30.26
C PHE A 8 -19.78 -11.27 -28.93
N SER A 9 -19.84 -12.32 -28.09
CA SER A 9 -19.07 -12.40 -26.84
C SER A 9 -17.56 -12.37 -27.07
N ILE A 10 -17.05 -13.12 -28.07
CA ILE A 10 -15.62 -13.11 -28.43
C ILE A 10 -15.19 -11.74 -28.96
N MET A 11 -16.03 -11.06 -29.75
CA MET A 11 -15.71 -9.75 -30.32
C MET A 11 -15.65 -8.65 -29.25
N VAL A 12 -16.53 -8.70 -28.24
CA VAL A 12 -16.48 -7.81 -27.07
C VAL A 12 -15.23 -8.09 -26.23
N LEU A 13 -14.91 -9.35 -25.97
CA LEU A 13 -13.73 -9.77 -25.21
C LEU A 13 -12.43 -9.30 -25.89
N ALA A 14 -12.36 -9.39 -27.23
CA ALA A 14 -11.21 -8.95 -28.01
C ALA A 14 -10.99 -7.42 -27.94
N SER A 15 -12.06 -6.62 -27.83
CA SER A 15 -11.94 -5.16 -27.70
C SER A 15 -11.38 -4.70 -26.35
N MET A 16 -11.55 -5.50 -25.28
CA MET A 16 -11.05 -5.15 -23.94
C MET A 16 -9.53 -5.29 -23.80
N LEU A 17 -8.85 -5.97 -24.73
CA LEU A 17 -7.39 -6.16 -24.68
C LEU A 17 -6.59 -4.96 -25.25
N SER A 18 -7.24 -3.93 -25.81
CA SER A 18 -6.54 -2.77 -26.37
C SER A 18 -6.21 -1.67 -25.35
N ALA A 19 -6.53 -1.86 -24.06
CA ALA A 19 -6.28 -0.87 -23.01
C ALA A 19 -4.87 -0.97 -22.37
N CYS A 20 -3.85 -1.37 -23.14
CA CYS A 20 -2.46 -1.32 -22.68
C CYS A 20 -1.87 0.08 -22.92
N GLY A 21 -1.96 0.96 -21.93
CA GLY A 21 -1.30 2.27 -21.94
C GLY A 21 -0.03 2.33 -21.07
N PRO A 22 0.79 3.38 -21.22
CA PRO A 22 1.91 3.66 -20.32
C PRO A 22 1.44 3.86 -18.88
N ILE A 23 2.18 3.29 -17.93
CA ILE A 23 1.97 3.46 -16.50
C ILE A 23 2.94 4.54 -16.02
N TYR A 24 2.38 5.61 -15.45
CA TYR A 24 3.14 6.71 -14.87
C TYR A 24 3.13 6.62 -13.34
N ASN A 25 4.24 7.00 -12.74
CA ASN A 25 4.39 7.24 -11.32
C ASN A 25 4.73 8.72 -11.09
N THR A 26 4.42 9.21 -9.90
CA THR A 26 4.82 10.55 -9.48
C THR A 26 6.12 10.47 -8.69
N GLU A 27 7.16 11.12 -9.18
CA GLU A 27 8.44 11.28 -8.50
C GLU A 27 8.61 12.74 -8.01
N TYR A 28 9.41 12.91 -6.97
CA TYR A 28 9.67 14.21 -6.35
C TYR A 28 11.17 14.49 -6.28
N ASN A 29 11.56 15.69 -6.67
CA ASN A 29 12.91 16.20 -6.52
C ASN A 29 12.93 17.35 -5.48
N PHE A 30 14.01 17.45 -4.71
CA PHE A 30 14.12 18.37 -3.58
C PHE A 30 15.30 19.32 -3.79
N VAL A 31 15.03 20.61 -3.94
CA VAL A 31 16.06 21.64 -4.09
C VAL A 31 16.25 22.39 -2.76
N PRO A 32 17.45 22.36 -2.16
CA PRO A 32 17.69 22.98 -0.87
C PRO A 32 17.60 24.51 -0.94
N PRO A 33 17.15 25.17 0.14
CA PRO A 33 17.10 26.62 0.21
C PRO A 33 18.50 27.24 0.26
N LYS A 34 18.63 28.50 -0.18
CA LYS A 34 19.91 29.23 -0.18
C LYS A 34 20.41 29.57 1.24
N SER A 35 19.49 29.82 2.19
CA SER A 35 19.80 30.21 3.57
C SER A 35 20.30 29.03 4.40
N ASP A 36 21.39 29.21 5.15
CA ASP A 36 21.93 28.16 6.03
C ASP A 36 20.98 27.80 7.19
N VAL A 37 20.22 28.78 7.69
CA VAL A 37 19.16 28.53 8.68
C VAL A 37 18.06 27.64 8.09
N ALA A 38 17.68 27.90 6.84
CA ALA A 38 16.67 27.12 6.14
C ALA A 38 17.18 25.70 5.82
N LYS A 39 18.48 25.53 5.50
CA LYS A 39 19.09 24.21 5.32
C LYS A 39 18.99 23.38 6.60
N MET A 40 19.28 23.97 7.76
CA MET A 40 19.12 23.28 9.06
C MET A 40 17.65 22.87 9.30
N CYS A 41 16.69 23.73 8.94
CA CYS A 41 15.26 23.39 9.00
C CYS A 41 14.94 22.15 8.14
N THR A 42 15.38 22.13 6.86
CA THR A 42 15.15 20.97 5.98
C THR A 42 15.84 19.69 6.47
N ALA A 43 16.96 19.79 7.18
CA ALA A 43 17.62 18.63 7.81
C ALA A 43 16.76 18.03 8.94
N GLN A 44 16.05 18.85 9.71
CA GLN A 44 15.09 18.38 10.71
C GLN A 44 13.90 17.66 10.06
N CYS A 45 13.47 18.08 8.86
CA CYS A 45 12.44 17.34 8.12
C CYS A 45 12.88 15.91 7.75
N ILE A 46 14.17 15.72 7.41
CA ILE A 46 14.71 14.38 7.12
C ILE A 46 14.65 13.51 8.37
N GLN A 47 15.06 14.05 9.52
CA GLN A 47 14.95 13.33 10.80
C GLN A 47 13.50 12.96 11.10
N GLY A 48 12.58 13.91 10.99
CA GLY A 48 11.15 13.65 11.22
C GLY A 48 10.56 12.63 10.26
N ARG A 49 11.01 12.57 9.00
CA ARG A 49 10.62 11.52 8.06
C ARG A 49 11.09 10.14 8.53
N ASN A 50 12.36 10.01 8.89
CA ASN A 50 12.94 8.75 9.33
C ASN A 50 12.25 8.24 10.61
N ASP A 51 11.97 9.14 11.55
CA ASP A 51 11.24 8.81 12.79
C ASP A 51 9.81 8.37 12.49
N CYS A 52 9.12 9.05 11.57
CA CYS A 52 7.79 8.64 11.10
C CYS A 52 7.81 7.25 10.48
N GLU A 53 8.78 6.96 9.60
CA GLU A 53 8.90 5.65 8.96
C GLU A 53 9.16 4.55 9.99
N GLN A 54 10.05 4.81 10.95
CA GLN A 54 10.36 3.87 12.02
C GLN A 54 9.13 3.59 12.90
N SER A 55 8.42 4.63 13.31
CA SER A 55 7.17 4.47 14.07
C SER A 55 6.15 3.66 13.30
N CYS A 56 5.96 3.97 12.01
CA CYS A 56 4.98 3.27 11.19
C CYS A 56 5.31 1.79 11.00
N ARG A 57 6.60 1.43 10.91
CA ARG A 57 7.03 0.02 10.88
C ARG A 57 6.65 -0.69 12.19
N VAL A 58 7.00 -0.08 13.32
CA VAL A 58 6.68 -0.62 14.65
C VAL A 58 5.16 -0.78 14.84
N ASP A 59 4.36 0.21 14.41
CA ASP A 59 2.90 0.16 14.53
C ASP A 59 2.28 -0.96 13.70
N ASN A 60 2.75 -1.15 12.46
CA ASN A 60 2.30 -2.24 11.61
C ASN A 60 2.72 -3.61 12.17
N ASP A 61 3.93 -3.73 12.72
CA ASP A 61 4.39 -4.97 13.35
C ASP A 61 3.57 -5.29 14.61
N HIS A 62 3.31 -4.29 15.46
CA HIS A 62 2.43 -4.44 16.61
C HIS A 62 1.00 -4.81 16.21
N CYS A 63 0.48 -4.26 15.10
CA CYS A 63 -0.80 -4.68 14.55
C CYS A 63 -0.77 -6.16 14.16
N ARG A 64 0.25 -6.61 13.42
CA ARG A 64 0.39 -7.99 12.95
C ARG A 64 0.49 -8.97 14.12
N MET A 65 1.31 -8.65 15.12
CA MET A 65 1.45 -9.46 16.33
C MET A 65 0.12 -9.60 17.07
N ARG A 66 -0.65 -8.52 17.22
CA ARG A 66 -1.99 -8.58 17.82
C ARG A 66 -2.96 -9.40 16.98
N ALA A 67 -2.95 -9.24 15.66
CA ALA A 67 -3.81 -10.03 14.77
C ALA A 67 -3.52 -11.52 14.88
N GLN A 68 -2.25 -11.91 14.95
CA GLN A 68 -1.84 -13.32 15.12
C GLN A 68 -2.23 -13.88 16.48
N GLN A 69 -2.07 -13.11 17.56
CA GLN A 69 -2.52 -13.54 18.89
C GLN A 69 -4.04 -13.73 18.95
N ASN A 70 -4.78 -12.80 18.36
CA ASN A 70 -6.24 -12.89 18.26
C ASN A 70 -6.67 -14.10 17.44
N ALA A 71 -5.99 -14.38 16.31
CA ALA A 71 -6.25 -15.55 15.49
C ALA A 71 -6.10 -16.86 16.27
N LEU A 72 -5.05 -16.96 17.11
CA LEU A 72 -4.84 -18.12 17.97
C LEU A 72 -5.96 -18.27 19.02
N PHE A 73 -6.41 -17.17 19.61
CA PHE A 73 -7.50 -17.18 20.58
C PHE A 73 -8.84 -17.58 19.94
N GLU A 74 -9.19 -16.96 18.81
CA GLU A 74 -10.41 -17.27 18.05
C GLU A 74 -10.42 -18.73 17.57
N TYR A 75 -9.30 -19.23 17.06
CA TYR A 75 -9.17 -20.62 16.66
C TYR A 75 -9.39 -21.59 17.84
N LYS A 76 -8.84 -21.27 19.03
CA LYS A 76 -9.07 -22.09 20.23
C LYS A 76 -10.55 -22.12 20.60
N GLN A 77 -11.23 -20.97 20.59
CA GLN A 77 -12.67 -20.91 20.88
C GLN A 77 -13.49 -21.73 19.88
N TYR A 78 -13.24 -21.53 18.58
CA TYR A 78 -13.87 -22.29 17.49
C TYR A 78 -13.67 -23.79 17.67
N LYS A 79 -12.44 -24.22 18.00
CA LYS A 79 -12.10 -25.63 18.19
C LYS A 79 -12.89 -26.26 19.35
N GLU A 80 -12.98 -25.57 20.48
CA GLU A 80 -13.74 -26.05 21.65
C GLU A 80 -15.24 -26.10 21.38
N GLU A 81 -15.79 -25.12 20.65
CA GLU A 81 -17.19 -25.11 20.26
C GLU A 81 -17.53 -26.28 19.34
N ARG A 82 -16.71 -26.54 18.30
CA ARG A 82 -16.89 -27.67 17.38
C ARG A 82 -16.82 -29.01 18.11
N ARG A 83 -15.90 -29.16 19.07
CA ARG A 83 -15.77 -30.35 19.92
C ARG A 83 -17.03 -30.60 20.74
N ARG A 84 -17.61 -29.56 21.36
CA ARG A 84 -18.87 -29.68 22.12
C ARG A 84 -20.05 -30.10 21.24
N MET A 85 -20.05 -29.70 19.99
CA MET A 85 -21.07 -30.08 19.01
C MET A 85 -20.81 -31.42 18.31
N GLY A 86 -19.67 -32.07 18.55
CA GLY A 86 -19.29 -33.32 17.86
C GLY A 86 -19.02 -33.13 16.36
N LEU A 87 -18.64 -31.92 15.95
CA LEU A 87 -18.42 -31.58 14.54
C LEU A 87 -16.93 -31.60 14.18
N PRO A 88 -16.56 -31.88 12.91
CA PRO A 88 -15.16 -31.87 12.49
C PRO A 88 -14.54 -30.47 12.59
N ILE A 89 -13.23 -30.40 12.84
CA ILE A 89 -12.46 -29.16 12.84
C ILE A 89 -11.97 -28.94 11.40
N ASP A 90 -12.63 -28.04 10.67
CA ASP A 90 -12.38 -27.75 9.25
C ASP A 90 -11.61 -26.45 9.00
N LYS A 91 -11.37 -25.66 10.05
CA LYS A 91 -10.55 -24.43 9.99
C LYS A 91 -9.23 -24.59 10.71
N SER A 92 -8.28 -23.77 10.32
CA SER A 92 -6.94 -23.62 10.88
C SER A 92 -6.76 -22.23 11.49
N VAL A 93 -5.63 -21.97 12.15
CA VAL A 93 -5.34 -20.65 12.73
C VAL A 93 -5.31 -19.56 11.67
N THR A 94 -4.82 -19.85 10.47
CA THR A 94 -4.69 -18.86 9.38
C THR A 94 -6.05 -18.38 8.87
N ASP A 95 -7.12 -19.17 9.01
CA ASP A 95 -8.48 -18.74 8.67
C ASP A 95 -9.01 -17.62 9.56
N PHE A 96 -8.36 -17.39 10.71
CA PHE A 96 -8.66 -16.32 11.65
C PHE A 96 -7.60 -15.20 11.61
N ASP A 97 -6.54 -15.34 10.81
CA ASP A 97 -5.48 -14.34 10.72
C ASP A 97 -5.94 -13.11 9.93
N ARG A 98 -6.02 -11.97 10.61
CA ARG A 98 -6.36 -10.66 10.04
C ARG A 98 -5.14 -9.76 9.84
N SER A 99 -3.93 -10.32 9.90
CA SER A 99 -2.67 -9.56 9.75
C SER A 99 -2.55 -8.83 8.41
N SER A 100 -3.25 -9.28 7.37
CA SER A 100 -3.31 -8.60 6.07
C SER A 100 -3.93 -7.20 6.14
N SER A 101 -4.78 -6.93 7.14
CA SER A 101 -5.34 -5.59 7.40
C SER A 101 -4.33 -4.60 8.00
N CYS A 102 -3.19 -5.10 8.47
CA CYS A 102 -2.11 -4.31 9.08
C CYS A 102 -1.19 -3.71 8.00
N ASN A 103 -1.79 -3.02 7.03
CA ASN A 103 -1.08 -2.24 6.02
C ASN A 103 -1.55 -0.80 6.07
N HIS A 104 -1.31 -0.13 7.20
CA HIS A 104 -1.61 1.30 7.31
C HIS A 104 -0.68 2.08 6.38
N SER A 105 -1.26 2.87 5.48
CA SER A 105 -0.49 3.74 4.58
C SER A 105 0.27 4.78 5.41
N CYS A 106 1.58 4.62 5.53
CA CYS A 106 2.44 5.58 6.20
C CYS A 106 2.49 6.88 5.38
N ARG A 107 1.99 7.99 5.93
CA ARG A 107 1.95 9.29 5.24
C ARG A 107 3.25 10.10 5.34
N CYS A 108 4.35 9.47 5.73
CA CYS A 108 5.64 10.12 6.04
C CYS A 108 6.18 10.96 4.88
N GLU A 109 6.08 10.45 3.65
CA GLU A 109 6.51 11.18 2.46
C GLU A 109 5.70 12.47 2.23
N SER A 110 4.39 12.44 2.47
CA SER A 110 3.55 13.64 2.32
C SER A 110 3.88 14.70 3.38
N THR A 111 4.13 14.26 4.62
CA THR A 111 4.54 15.15 5.72
C THR A 111 5.93 15.72 5.47
N TYR A 112 6.85 14.91 4.96
CA TYR A 112 8.20 15.34 4.61
C TYR A 112 8.17 16.45 3.55
N ARG A 113 7.42 16.26 2.45
CA ARG A 113 7.28 17.28 1.40
C ARG A 113 6.71 18.58 1.96
N ALA A 114 5.65 18.50 2.77
CA ALA A 114 5.06 19.69 3.39
C ALA A 114 6.05 20.43 4.31
N CYS A 115 6.81 19.69 5.13
CA CYS A 115 7.86 20.24 5.99
C CYS A 115 8.96 20.92 5.15
N TYR A 116 9.42 20.25 4.10
CA TYR A 116 10.51 20.74 3.25
C TYR A 116 10.12 22.07 2.57
N SER A 117 8.90 22.15 2.02
CA SER A 117 8.35 23.39 1.46
C SER A 117 8.19 24.49 2.51
N ALA A 118 7.74 24.16 3.72
CA ALA A 118 7.58 25.14 4.80
C ALA A 118 8.93 25.73 5.26
N CYS A 119 10.02 24.97 5.18
CA CYS A 119 11.38 25.45 5.43
C CYS A 119 11.94 26.33 4.29
N GLY A 120 11.21 26.51 3.19
CA GLY A 120 11.64 27.29 2.03
C GLY A 120 12.44 26.49 1.00
N GLY A 121 12.49 25.17 1.12
CA GLY A 121 13.00 24.29 0.07
C GLY A 121 11.96 24.09 -1.04
N GLU A 122 12.42 23.80 -2.25
CA GLU A 122 11.53 23.56 -3.39
C GLU A 122 11.29 22.05 -3.56
N VAL A 123 10.04 21.67 -3.80
CA VAL A 123 9.64 20.28 -4.07
C VAL A 123 9.05 20.23 -5.46
N ILE A 124 9.77 19.62 -6.40
CA ILE A 124 9.39 19.56 -7.81
C ILE A 124 8.78 18.20 -8.10
N GLU A 125 7.54 18.18 -8.59
CA GLU A 125 6.82 16.96 -8.96
C GLU A 125 7.01 16.64 -10.46
N HIS A 126 7.37 15.39 -10.75
CA HIS A 126 7.51 14.90 -12.13
C HIS A 126 6.72 13.60 -12.32
N LYS A 127 5.98 13.49 -13.43
CA LYS A 127 5.38 12.21 -13.84
C LYS A 127 6.39 11.43 -14.67
N VAL A 128 6.86 10.32 -14.13
CA VAL A 128 7.83 9.43 -14.77
C VAL A 128 7.09 8.19 -15.23
N CYS A 129 7.28 7.80 -16.49
CA CYS A 129 6.74 6.55 -16.96
C CYS A 129 7.59 5.38 -16.44
N VAL A 130 6.96 4.42 -15.77
CA VAL A 130 7.63 3.28 -15.14
C VAL A 130 7.35 1.96 -15.84
N ALA A 131 6.33 1.90 -16.71
CA ALA A 131 6.08 0.73 -17.56
C ALA A 131 5.32 1.10 -18.85
N PHE A 132 5.55 0.34 -19.92
CA PHE A 132 4.89 0.48 -21.23
C PHE A 132 5.04 1.87 -21.90
N CYS A 133 6.14 2.56 -21.64
CA CYS A 133 6.41 3.94 -22.05
C CYS A 133 6.57 4.12 -23.57
N ASP A 134 7.03 3.07 -24.25
CA ASP A 134 7.29 3.10 -25.69
C ASP A 134 6.07 2.71 -26.55
N LYS A 135 4.96 2.31 -25.90
CA LYS A 135 3.71 2.02 -26.58
C LYS A 135 2.98 3.33 -26.89
N ARG A 136 3.51 4.09 -27.84
CA ARG A 136 2.74 5.12 -28.54
C ARG A 136 1.59 4.41 -29.28
N GLN A 137 0.36 4.68 -28.86
CA GLN A 137 -0.84 4.29 -29.62
C GLN A 137 -0.89 5.05 -30.94
#